data_AF-A0A9P0VZ34-F1
#
_entry.id   AF-A0A9P0VZ34-F1
#
_cell.length_a   1.000
_cell.length_b   1.000
_cell.length_c   1.000
_cell.angle_alpha   90.00
_cell.angle_beta   90.00
_cell.angle_gamma   90.00
#
_symmetry.space_group_name_H-M   'P 1'
#
loop_
_entity.id
_entity.type
_entity.pdbx_description
1 polymer ?
#
loop_
_entity_poly.entity_id
_entity_poly.type
_entity_poly.pdbx_seq_one_letter_code
_entity_poly.pdbx_strand_id
1 'polypeptide(L)'
;MELYSFFNLNGSYLGLIAQELQQSPRPAYKHTISGIKKNQNFAIANRQTQYSTLKQMPHNKPDINALLKAFDEAVDFWLLSLGRNDENSSTSAAKVANPLEELSKLVKLIKAHTTKVGIIFKPSTLVKETSTAYNTFQKLSESITLMVSVLHQLEPKVISDIFYDELIDVARLLLGSAKTLVHELSQFTEEIGAEENEGDEGDDNEVNSRLVSIGQIWSHCDSIGKIISLGSLGVLGQKLKRSIGFIDDGLEDFEEWAKDPQDLGDDPFGFGDDEEEEEDENEEDDGAPSGLSASELDILSEYSTAWVQKFKLIKLLLTSITRSLPELTSGETVDKIYSTQRKVVANVDKLIAEVTFTMEIGDSCKECANSIEKGCTVLVKEVRQVNKKSESKVKWCDAWEAKFFQKSTA
;
A
#
# COMPACT_ATOMS: atom_id res chain seq x y z
N MET A 1 -8.20 -27.52 -8.09
CA MET A 1 -6.76 -27.85 -8.24
C MET A 1 -6.55 -29.07 -9.15
N GLU A 2 -7.25 -29.17 -10.30
CA GLU A 2 -7.09 -30.30 -11.26
C GLU A 2 -7.11 -29.90 -12.76
N LEU A 3 -7.12 -28.60 -13.11
CA LEU A 3 -7.19 -28.19 -14.53
C LEU A 3 -5.82 -27.88 -15.18
N TYR A 4 -4.73 -27.82 -14.40
CA TYR A 4 -3.40 -27.46 -14.91
C TYR A 4 -2.49 -28.65 -15.28
N SER A 5 -2.85 -29.88 -14.90
CA SER A 5 -1.99 -31.06 -15.08
C SER A 5 -2.06 -31.70 -16.48
N PHE A 6 -3.00 -31.30 -17.34
CA PHE A 6 -3.25 -32.00 -18.61
C PHE A 6 -2.38 -31.51 -19.80
N PHE A 7 -1.69 -30.38 -19.69
CA PHE A 7 -1.09 -29.75 -20.88
C PHE A 7 0.43 -29.93 -21.09
N ASN A 8 1.19 -30.58 -20.18
CA ASN A 8 2.65 -30.48 -20.25
C ASN A 8 3.49 -31.77 -20.35
N LEU A 9 2.88 -32.96 -20.51
CA LEU A 9 3.65 -34.21 -20.39
C LEU A 9 4.16 -34.85 -21.68
N ASN A 10 3.71 -34.45 -22.87
CA ASN A 10 4.11 -35.14 -24.13
C ASN A 10 5.09 -34.37 -25.04
N GLY A 11 5.49 -33.15 -24.68
CA GLY A 11 6.46 -32.35 -25.47
C GLY A 11 7.93 -32.62 -25.12
N SER A 12 8.21 -32.94 -23.85
CA SER A 12 9.56 -33.03 -23.31
C SER A 12 10.32 -34.29 -23.80
N TYR A 13 9.61 -35.42 -23.96
CA TYR A 13 10.24 -36.70 -24.32
C TYR A 13 10.76 -36.76 -25.77
N LEU A 14 10.13 -36.04 -26.70
CA LEU A 14 10.55 -36.01 -28.11
C LEU A 14 11.67 -34.99 -28.39
N GLY A 15 11.81 -33.96 -27.55
CA GLY A 15 12.90 -32.99 -27.62
C GLY A 15 14.25 -33.62 -27.24
N LEU A 16 14.25 -34.48 -26.21
CA LEU A 16 15.44 -35.20 -25.74
C LEU A 16 15.99 -36.17 -26.80
N ILE A 17 15.11 -36.91 -27.50
CA ILE A 17 15.52 -37.84 -28.57
C ILE A 17 16.12 -37.11 -29.78
N ALA A 18 15.64 -35.89 -30.10
CA ALA A 18 16.16 -35.10 -31.20
C ALA A 18 17.55 -34.49 -30.89
N GLN A 19 17.80 -34.15 -29.63
CA GLN A 19 19.09 -33.63 -29.17
C GLN A 19 20.17 -34.71 -29.12
N GLU A 20 19.79 -35.95 -28.80
CA GLU A 20 20.68 -37.12 -28.75
C GLU A 20 21.07 -37.62 -30.16
N LEU A 21 20.20 -37.44 -31.16
CA LEU A 21 20.50 -37.74 -32.57
C LEU A 21 21.38 -36.70 -33.28
N GLN A 22 21.48 -35.46 -32.77
CA GLN A 22 22.34 -34.41 -33.32
C GLN A 22 23.83 -34.59 -33.00
N GLN A 23 24.18 -35.45 -32.04
CA GLN A 23 25.56 -35.67 -31.59
C GLN A 23 26.22 -36.92 -32.22
N SER A 24 25.51 -37.66 -33.11
CA SER A 24 26.01 -38.89 -33.71
C SER A 24 26.73 -38.64 -35.06
N PRO A 25 27.97 -39.12 -35.27
CA PRO A 25 28.80 -38.78 -36.44
C PRO A 25 28.50 -39.62 -37.71
N ARG A 26 27.31 -40.20 -37.86
CA ARG A 26 26.98 -41.07 -39.01
C ARG A 26 26.08 -40.37 -40.06
N PRO A 27 26.44 -40.40 -41.37
CA PRO A 27 25.76 -39.65 -42.43
C PRO A 27 24.34 -40.14 -42.79
N ALA A 28 23.86 -41.25 -42.21
CA ALA A 28 22.57 -41.85 -42.54
C ALA A 28 21.33 -41.15 -41.91
N TYR A 29 21.51 -40.18 -41.01
CA TYR A 29 20.40 -39.58 -40.25
C TYR A 29 19.84 -38.27 -40.83
N LYS A 30 20.44 -37.69 -41.87
CA LYS A 30 19.97 -36.40 -42.43
C LYS A 30 18.58 -36.46 -43.06
N HIS A 31 18.23 -37.58 -43.72
CA HIS A 31 16.89 -37.78 -44.29
C HIS A 31 15.83 -38.03 -43.20
N THR A 32 16.17 -38.76 -42.14
CA THR A 32 15.29 -39.05 -41.01
C THR A 32 14.99 -37.80 -40.17
N ILE A 33 15.99 -36.94 -39.95
CA ILE A 33 15.83 -35.66 -39.22
C ILE A 33 14.97 -34.66 -40.02
N SER A 34 15.10 -34.64 -41.36
CA SER A 34 14.23 -33.82 -42.22
C SER A 34 12.76 -34.25 -42.17
N GLY A 35 12.50 -35.57 -42.16
CA GLY A 35 11.16 -36.14 -41.98
C GLY A 35 10.55 -35.84 -40.61
N ILE A 36 11.34 -35.95 -39.54
CA ILE A 36 10.92 -35.63 -38.17
C ILE A 36 10.60 -34.14 -38.02
N LYS A 37 11.41 -33.24 -38.60
CA LYS A 37 11.14 -31.79 -38.58
C LYS A 37 9.88 -31.42 -39.38
N LYS A 38 9.63 -32.07 -40.53
CA LYS A 38 8.37 -31.86 -41.28
C LYS A 38 7.15 -32.37 -40.51
N ASN A 39 7.24 -33.52 -39.86
CA ASN A 39 6.14 -34.05 -39.02
C ASN A 39 5.93 -33.25 -37.73
N GLN A 40 6.99 -32.71 -37.11
CA GLN A 40 6.86 -31.78 -35.99
C GLN A 40 6.21 -30.46 -36.43
N ASN A 41 6.64 -29.88 -37.55
CA ASN A 41 6.03 -28.65 -38.07
C ASN A 41 4.56 -28.87 -38.48
N PHE A 42 4.22 -30.05 -39.02
CA PHE A 42 2.83 -30.41 -39.34
C PHE A 42 1.99 -30.64 -38.08
N ALA A 43 2.54 -31.28 -37.04
CA ALA A 43 1.87 -31.46 -35.76
C ALA A 43 1.71 -30.14 -34.98
N ILE A 44 2.69 -29.23 -35.06
CA ILE A 44 2.61 -27.87 -34.50
C ILE A 44 1.59 -27.04 -35.27
N ALA A 45 1.58 -27.12 -36.61
CA ALA A 45 0.57 -26.46 -37.44
C ALA A 45 -0.83 -26.99 -37.13
N ASN A 46 -1.05 -28.30 -37.09
CA ASN A 46 -2.36 -28.87 -36.73
C ASN A 46 -2.79 -28.56 -35.29
N ARG A 47 -1.85 -28.47 -34.33
CA ARG A 47 -2.17 -27.99 -32.98
C ARG A 47 -2.51 -26.51 -32.99
N GLN A 48 -1.76 -25.66 -33.69
CA GLN A 48 -2.10 -24.24 -33.84
C GLN A 48 -3.45 -24.07 -34.54
N THR A 49 -3.77 -24.89 -35.54
CA THR A 49 -5.08 -24.92 -36.19
C THR A 49 -6.15 -25.36 -35.21
N GLN A 50 -5.99 -26.49 -34.49
CA GLN A 50 -6.94 -26.93 -33.44
C GLN A 50 -7.13 -25.92 -32.30
N TYR A 51 -6.05 -25.26 -31.85
CA TYR A 51 -6.10 -24.17 -30.87
C TYR A 51 -6.78 -22.92 -31.44
N SER A 52 -6.67 -22.67 -32.75
CA SER A 52 -7.39 -21.60 -33.45
C SER A 52 -8.87 -21.93 -33.63
N THR A 53 -9.22 -23.21 -33.82
CA THR A 53 -10.61 -23.69 -33.95
C THR A 53 -11.33 -23.76 -32.60
N LEU A 54 -10.62 -24.07 -31.51
CA LEU A 54 -11.16 -23.99 -30.14
C LEU A 54 -11.43 -22.53 -29.68
N LYS A 55 -10.80 -21.55 -30.33
CA LYS A 55 -10.95 -20.12 -30.03
C LYS A 55 -12.20 -19.47 -30.65
N GLN A 56 -13.07 -20.26 -31.27
CA GLN A 56 -14.25 -19.76 -32.01
C GLN A 56 -15.53 -20.54 -31.72
N MET A 57 -15.67 -21.15 -30.54
CA MET A 57 -17.01 -21.49 -30.09
C MET A 57 -17.69 -20.20 -29.60
N PRO A 58 -18.89 -19.87 -30.11
CA PRO A 58 -19.62 -18.69 -29.64
C PRO A 58 -19.97 -18.90 -28.16
N HIS A 59 -19.47 -18.01 -27.30
CA HIS A 59 -19.82 -17.99 -25.89
C HIS A 59 -21.20 -17.36 -25.71
N ASN A 60 -21.98 -17.94 -24.79
CA ASN A 60 -23.31 -17.50 -24.43
C ASN A 60 -23.33 -16.81 -23.05
N LYS A 61 -24.49 -16.29 -22.65
CA LYS A 61 -24.70 -15.64 -21.34
C LYS A 61 -24.33 -16.55 -20.15
N PRO A 62 -24.75 -17.82 -20.09
CA PRO A 62 -24.28 -18.77 -19.07
C PRO A 62 -22.76 -18.86 -18.93
N ASP A 63 -22.01 -18.84 -20.04
CA ASP A 63 -20.54 -18.90 -20.01
C ASP A 63 -19.94 -17.65 -19.34
N ILE A 64 -20.48 -16.46 -19.62
CA ILE A 64 -20.05 -15.22 -18.96
C ILE A 64 -20.34 -15.27 -17.47
N ASN A 65 -21.56 -15.68 -17.08
CA ASN A 65 -21.95 -15.71 -15.67
C ASN A 65 -21.12 -16.72 -14.87
N ALA A 66 -20.79 -17.87 -15.47
CA ALA A 66 -19.87 -18.83 -14.87
C ALA A 66 -18.46 -18.24 -14.69
N LEU A 67 -17.95 -17.49 -15.66
CA LEU A 67 -16.65 -16.83 -15.58
C LEU A 67 -16.63 -15.71 -14.53
N LEU A 68 -17.66 -14.87 -14.47
CA LEU A 68 -17.83 -13.81 -13.46
C LEU A 68 -17.85 -14.42 -12.06
N LYS A 69 -18.66 -15.46 -11.84
CA LYS A 69 -18.75 -16.16 -10.57
C LYS A 69 -17.43 -16.80 -10.15
N ALA A 70 -16.75 -17.52 -11.06
CA ALA A 70 -15.47 -18.14 -10.75
C ALA A 70 -14.41 -17.09 -10.38
N PHE A 71 -14.45 -15.91 -11.01
CA PHE A 71 -13.55 -14.82 -10.67
C PHE A 71 -13.90 -14.15 -9.34
N ASP A 72 -15.20 -13.97 -9.02
CA ASP A 72 -15.65 -13.47 -7.71
C ASP A 72 -15.13 -14.35 -6.56
N GLU A 73 -15.31 -15.68 -6.68
CA GLU A 73 -14.80 -16.66 -5.71
C GLU A 73 -13.26 -16.61 -5.59
N ALA A 74 -12.55 -16.42 -6.72
CA ALA A 74 -11.10 -16.29 -6.72
C ALA A 74 -10.63 -15.01 -6.03
N VAL A 75 -11.34 -13.89 -6.25
CA VAL A 75 -11.07 -12.61 -5.60
C VAL A 75 -11.28 -12.71 -4.10
N ASP A 76 -12.33 -13.40 -3.64
CA ASP A 76 -12.54 -13.65 -2.20
C ASP A 76 -11.40 -14.45 -1.58
N PHE A 77 -10.95 -15.50 -2.26
CA PHE A 77 -9.79 -16.25 -1.83
C PHE A 77 -8.54 -15.36 -1.73
N TRP A 78 -8.28 -14.52 -2.74
CA TRP A 78 -7.11 -13.63 -2.74
C TRP A 78 -7.21 -12.53 -1.70
N LEU A 79 -8.38 -11.94 -1.44
CA LEU A 79 -8.56 -10.94 -0.39
C LEU A 79 -8.22 -11.53 0.99
N LEU A 80 -8.53 -12.81 1.21
CA LEU A 80 -8.21 -13.52 2.44
C LEU A 80 -6.74 -13.95 2.51
N SER A 81 -6.13 -14.35 1.39
CA SER A 81 -4.78 -14.95 1.37
C SER A 81 -3.65 -13.94 1.10
N LEU A 82 -3.92 -12.85 0.39
CA LEU A 82 -2.89 -11.91 -0.07
C LEU A 82 -2.21 -11.24 1.14
N GLY A 83 -0.88 -11.27 1.15
CA GLY A 83 -0.06 -10.77 2.25
C GLY A 83 0.26 -11.81 3.33
N ARG A 84 -0.27 -13.04 3.25
CA ARG A 84 0.10 -14.13 4.16
C ARG A 84 1.31 -14.89 3.63
N ASN A 85 2.35 -15.00 4.44
CA ASN A 85 3.51 -15.85 4.16
C ASN A 85 3.20 -17.31 4.55
N ASP A 86 2.33 -17.98 3.81
CA ASP A 86 2.13 -19.41 4.01
C ASP A 86 3.31 -20.16 3.39
N GLU A 87 4.24 -20.64 4.23
CA GLU A 87 5.41 -21.46 3.85
C GLU A 87 5.03 -22.83 3.22
N ASN A 88 3.73 -23.12 3.06
CA ASN A 88 3.19 -24.44 2.73
C ASN A 88 2.55 -24.53 1.33
N SER A 89 3.17 -23.96 0.29
CA SER A 89 2.81 -24.31 -1.09
C SER A 89 3.86 -25.22 -1.72
N SER A 90 3.55 -26.52 -1.81
CA SER A 90 4.35 -27.57 -2.43
C SER A 90 4.47 -27.46 -3.96
N THR A 91 4.08 -26.32 -4.53
CA THR A 91 4.12 -26.01 -5.95
C THR A 91 5.06 -24.84 -6.21
N SER A 92 6.20 -25.12 -6.83
CA SER A 92 7.14 -24.12 -7.36
C SER A 92 6.43 -23.24 -8.40
N ALA A 93 5.89 -22.10 -7.99
CA ALA A 93 5.39 -21.09 -8.91
C ALA A 93 6.52 -20.62 -9.84
N ALA A 94 6.19 -20.29 -11.09
CA ALA A 94 7.15 -19.68 -12.01
C ALA A 94 7.63 -18.35 -11.44
N LYS A 95 8.95 -18.23 -11.20
CA LYS A 95 9.56 -17.01 -10.68
C LYS A 95 9.89 -16.05 -11.82
N VAL A 96 9.54 -14.78 -11.65
CA VAL A 96 9.98 -13.70 -12.55
C VAL A 96 11.27 -13.07 -12.01
N ALA A 97 12.15 -12.63 -12.91
CA ALA A 97 13.45 -12.06 -12.52
C ALA A 97 13.32 -10.70 -11.82
N ASN A 98 12.36 -9.88 -12.23
CA ASN A 98 12.10 -8.56 -11.65
C ASN A 98 10.60 -8.38 -11.35
N PRO A 99 10.12 -8.87 -10.18
CA PRO A 99 8.70 -8.81 -9.83
C PRO A 99 8.10 -7.40 -9.83
N LEU A 100 8.84 -6.38 -9.38
CA LEU A 100 8.32 -4.99 -9.35
C LEU A 100 8.13 -4.40 -10.74
N GLU A 101 9.03 -4.70 -11.67
CA GLU A 101 8.89 -4.26 -13.06
C GLU A 101 7.71 -4.96 -13.75
N GLU A 102 7.55 -6.27 -13.52
CA GLU A 102 6.40 -7.03 -14.03
C GLU A 102 5.08 -6.52 -13.43
N LEU A 103 5.06 -6.20 -12.13
CA LEU A 103 3.90 -5.58 -11.49
C LEU A 103 3.53 -4.24 -12.15
N SER A 104 4.52 -3.40 -12.47
CA SER A 104 4.31 -2.13 -13.18
C SER A 104 3.71 -2.32 -14.59
N LYS A 105 4.11 -3.39 -15.31
CA LYS A 105 3.53 -3.74 -16.60
C LYS A 105 2.09 -4.25 -16.45
N LEU A 106 1.85 -5.10 -15.46
CA LEU A 106 0.54 -5.69 -15.19
C LEU A 106 -0.50 -4.64 -14.80
N VAL A 107 -0.19 -3.65 -13.96
CA VAL A 107 -1.18 -2.62 -13.61
C VAL A 107 -1.59 -1.75 -14.81
N LYS A 108 -0.67 -1.50 -15.76
CA LYS A 108 -1.01 -0.82 -17.03
C LYS A 108 -1.91 -1.69 -17.90
N LEU A 109 -1.64 -2.99 -17.94
CA LEU A 109 -2.42 -3.95 -18.70
C LEU A 109 -3.83 -4.12 -18.11
N ILE A 110 -3.94 -4.23 -16.78
CA ILE A 110 -5.22 -4.27 -16.05
C ILE A 110 -6.04 -3.03 -16.39
N LYS A 111 -5.46 -1.82 -16.26
CA LYS A 111 -6.13 -0.57 -16.61
C LYS A 111 -6.72 -0.60 -18.03
N ALA A 112 -5.93 -1.03 -19.01
CA ALA A 112 -6.37 -1.15 -20.40
C ALA A 112 -7.47 -2.21 -20.61
N HIS A 113 -7.38 -3.36 -19.94
CA HIS A 113 -8.42 -4.39 -19.99
C HIS A 113 -9.71 -3.93 -19.31
N THR A 114 -9.62 -3.25 -18.16
CA THR A 114 -10.77 -2.66 -17.45
C THR A 114 -11.49 -1.64 -18.33
N THR A 115 -10.76 -0.80 -19.08
CA THR A 115 -11.38 0.11 -20.07
C THR A 115 -12.19 -0.64 -21.10
N LYS A 116 -11.63 -1.71 -21.67
CA LYS A 116 -12.30 -2.53 -22.69
C LYS A 116 -13.54 -3.22 -22.12
N VAL A 117 -13.46 -3.75 -20.90
CA VAL A 117 -14.62 -4.30 -20.18
C VAL A 117 -15.72 -3.25 -20.06
N GLY A 118 -15.38 -2.03 -19.65
CA GLY A 118 -16.35 -0.93 -19.53
C GLY A 118 -17.08 -0.58 -20.83
N ILE A 119 -16.38 -0.65 -21.96
CA ILE A 119 -16.96 -0.39 -23.28
C ILE A 119 -17.87 -1.55 -23.72
N ILE A 120 -17.39 -2.79 -23.62
CA ILE A 120 -18.08 -3.98 -24.14
C ILE A 120 -19.30 -4.35 -23.30
N PHE A 121 -19.24 -4.15 -21.98
CA PHE A 121 -20.36 -4.42 -21.07
C PHE A 121 -21.39 -3.28 -21.03
N LYS A 122 -21.33 -2.32 -21.96
CA LYS A 122 -22.47 -1.42 -22.20
C LYS A 122 -23.68 -2.27 -22.65
N PRO A 123 -24.89 -2.09 -22.07
CA PRO A 123 -26.03 -2.95 -22.38
C PRO A 123 -26.30 -3.13 -23.89
N SER A 124 -26.25 -2.03 -24.67
CA SER A 124 -26.46 -2.06 -26.12
C SER A 124 -25.40 -2.84 -26.92
N THR A 125 -24.19 -2.98 -26.38
CA THR A 125 -23.08 -3.74 -26.98
C THR A 125 -23.11 -5.21 -26.53
N LEU A 126 -23.39 -5.45 -25.24
CA LEU A 126 -23.34 -6.78 -24.63
C LEU A 126 -24.37 -7.75 -25.24
N VAL A 127 -25.54 -7.24 -25.64
CA VAL A 127 -26.59 -8.00 -26.36
C VAL A 127 -26.09 -8.55 -27.70
N LYS A 128 -25.20 -7.82 -28.39
CA LYS A 128 -24.74 -8.14 -29.75
C LYS A 128 -23.42 -8.91 -29.77
N GLU A 129 -22.62 -8.78 -28.70
CA GLU A 129 -21.22 -9.20 -28.68
C GLU A 129 -20.86 -10.05 -27.44
N THR A 130 -21.71 -11.01 -27.08
CA THR A 130 -21.52 -11.88 -25.90
C THR A 130 -20.16 -12.61 -25.91
N SER A 131 -19.69 -13.08 -27.08
CA SER A 131 -18.37 -13.69 -27.20
C SER A 131 -17.21 -12.70 -27.00
N THR A 132 -17.36 -11.45 -27.45
CA THR A 132 -16.36 -10.40 -27.20
C THR A 132 -16.31 -10.05 -25.71
N ALA A 133 -17.47 -10.00 -25.05
CA ALA A 133 -17.57 -9.74 -23.62
C ALA A 133 -16.85 -10.81 -22.79
N TYR A 134 -17.11 -12.09 -23.07
CA TYR A 134 -16.41 -13.21 -22.45
C TYR A 134 -14.89 -13.08 -22.58
N ASN A 135 -14.39 -12.97 -23.82
CA ASN A 135 -12.95 -12.88 -24.09
C ASN A 135 -12.29 -11.65 -23.47
N THR A 136 -13.02 -10.54 -23.38
CA THR A 136 -12.51 -9.29 -22.80
C THR A 136 -12.41 -9.39 -21.28
N PHE A 137 -13.44 -9.93 -20.62
CA PHE A 137 -13.41 -10.16 -19.19
C PHE A 137 -12.39 -11.23 -18.80
N GLN A 138 -12.25 -12.30 -19.59
CA GLN A 138 -11.21 -13.32 -19.37
C GLN A 138 -9.80 -12.71 -19.34
N LYS A 139 -9.48 -11.78 -20.26
CA LYS A 139 -8.17 -11.13 -20.26
C LYS A 139 -7.94 -10.25 -19.02
N LEU A 140 -8.99 -9.60 -18.52
CA LEU A 140 -8.92 -8.85 -17.27
C LEU A 140 -8.64 -9.79 -16.09
N SER A 141 -9.39 -10.88 -15.97
CA SER A 141 -9.23 -11.84 -14.87
C SER A 141 -7.85 -12.51 -14.88
N GLU A 142 -7.34 -12.87 -16.06
CA GLU A 142 -5.97 -13.37 -16.23
C GLU A 142 -4.92 -12.34 -15.76
N SER A 143 -5.09 -11.07 -16.12
CA SER A 143 -4.15 -10.00 -15.74
C SER A 143 -4.12 -9.76 -14.23
N ILE A 144 -5.29 -9.80 -13.58
CA ILE A 144 -5.40 -9.67 -12.11
C ILE A 144 -4.81 -10.91 -11.41
N THR A 145 -5.06 -12.11 -11.93
CA THR A 145 -4.47 -13.36 -11.42
C THR A 145 -2.93 -13.28 -11.47
N LEU A 146 -2.37 -12.80 -12.59
CA LEU A 146 -0.93 -12.63 -12.74
C LEU A 146 -0.38 -11.58 -11.77
N MET A 147 -1.10 -10.47 -11.56
CA MET A 147 -0.73 -9.46 -10.57
C MET A 147 -0.64 -10.07 -9.17
N VAL A 148 -1.64 -10.84 -8.75
CA VAL A 148 -1.63 -11.55 -7.46
C VAL A 148 -0.44 -12.51 -7.38
N SER A 149 -0.15 -13.26 -8.44
CA SER A 149 0.99 -14.17 -8.50
C SER A 149 2.34 -13.46 -8.37
N VAL A 150 2.50 -12.28 -8.98
CA VAL A 150 3.71 -11.45 -8.88
C VAL A 150 3.85 -10.85 -7.48
N LEU A 151 2.76 -10.41 -6.85
CA LEU A 151 2.78 -9.89 -5.47
C LEU A 151 3.27 -10.93 -4.46
N HIS A 152 2.88 -12.21 -4.62
CA HIS A 152 3.38 -13.30 -3.76
C HIS A 152 4.88 -13.61 -3.93
N GLN A 153 5.51 -13.10 -5.00
CA GLN A 153 6.95 -13.27 -5.23
C GLN A 153 7.77 -12.13 -4.62
N LEU A 154 7.13 -11.08 -4.11
CA LEU A 154 7.81 -10.01 -3.41
C LEU A 154 8.29 -10.51 -2.05
N GLU A 155 9.53 -10.19 -1.71
CA GLU A 155 10.14 -10.57 -0.45
C GLU A 155 10.25 -9.32 0.44
N PRO A 156 9.40 -9.15 1.48
CA PRO A 156 9.37 -7.95 2.32
C PRO A 156 10.75 -7.63 2.92
N LYS A 157 11.49 -8.66 3.34
CA LYS A 157 12.87 -8.53 3.86
C LYS A 157 13.85 -7.89 2.88
N VAL A 158 13.60 -8.00 1.58
CA VAL A 158 14.46 -7.42 0.53
C VAL A 158 14.03 -5.99 0.19
N ILE A 159 12.73 -5.76 0.03
CA ILE A 159 12.17 -4.49 -0.49
C ILE A 159 11.69 -3.52 0.59
N SER A 160 11.74 -3.90 1.87
CA SER A 160 11.11 -3.28 3.03
C SER A 160 9.65 -3.66 3.28
N ASP A 161 9.34 -3.94 4.55
CA ASP A 161 8.01 -4.26 5.05
C ASP A 161 7.04 -3.10 4.81
N ILE A 162 7.45 -1.86 5.09
CA ILE A 162 6.56 -0.70 4.91
C ILE A 162 6.19 -0.45 3.45
N PHE A 163 7.09 -0.82 2.53
CA PHE A 163 6.88 -0.69 1.10
C PHE A 163 5.99 -1.81 0.59
N TYR A 164 6.24 -3.03 1.06
CA TYR A 164 5.42 -4.20 0.77
C TYR A 164 3.98 -4.01 1.27
N ASP A 165 3.79 -3.61 2.52
CA ASP A 165 2.47 -3.40 3.12
C ASP A 165 1.64 -2.38 2.32
N GLU A 166 2.25 -1.27 1.91
CA GLU A 166 1.57 -0.26 1.09
C GLU A 166 1.12 -0.82 -0.28
N LEU A 167 1.96 -1.66 -0.91
CA LEU A 167 1.59 -2.33 -2.16
C LEU A 167 0.44 -3.31 -1.96
N ILE A 168 0.48 -4.12 -0.89
CA ILE A 168 -0.55 -5.11 -0.58
C ILE A 168 -1.87 -4.43 -0.25
N ASP A 169 -1.86 -3.34 0.51
CA ASP A 169 -3.07 -2.60 0.88
C ASP A 169 -3.77 -2.03 -0.37
N VAL A 170 -3.02 -1.38 -1.27
CA VAL A 170 -3.62 -0.87 -2.52
C VAL A 170 -4.04 -2.02 -3.46
N ALA A 171 -3.32 -3.14 -3.47
CA ALA A 171 -3.73 -4.32 -4.23
C ALA A 171 -5.03 -4.93 -3.70
N ARG A 172 -5.26 -4.94 -2.38
CA ARG A 172 -6.53 -5.35 -1.78
C ARG A 172 -7.67 -4.42 -2.18
N LEU A 173 -7.42 -3.10 -2.20
CA LEU A 173 -8.41 -2.13 -2.70
C LEU A 173 -8.75 -2.40 -4.18
N LEU A 174 -7.74 -2.65 -5.03
CA LEU A 174 -7.95 -3.03 -6.44
C LEU A 174 -8.80 -4.29 -6.57
N LEU A 175 -8.49 -5.33 -5.81
CA LEU A 175 -9.28 -6.57 -5.77
C LEU A 175 -10.71 -6.31 -5.30
N GLY A 176 -10.91 -5.48 -4.27
CA GLY A 176 -12.22 -5.06 -3.80
C GLY A 176 -13.04 -4.37 -4.90
N SER A 177 -12.46 -3.40 -5.61
CA SER A 177 -13.13 -2.74 -6.74
C SER A 177 -13.36 -3.68 -7.93
N ALA A 178 -12.47 -4.64 -8.16
CA ALA A 178 -12.68 -5.69 -9.15
C ALA A 178 -13.88 -6.59 -8.77
N LYS A 179 -14.05 -6.89 -7.49
CA LYS A 179 -15.23 -7.60 -6.97
C LYS A 179 -16.51 -6.82 -7.20
N THR A 180 -16.52 -5.54 -6.83
CA THR A 180 -17.68 -4.65 -7.06
C THR A 180 -18.03 -4.59 -8.54
N LEU A 181 -17.03 -4.44 -9.41
CA LEU A 181 -17.23 -4.46 -10.86
C LEU A 181 -17.91 -5.77 -11.30
N VAL A 182 -17.46 -6.92 -10.82
CA VAL A 182 -18.03 -8.23 -11.18
C VAL A 182 -19.50 -8.34 -10.80
N HIS A 183 -19.90 -7.80 -9.64
CA HIS A 183 -21.29 -7.79 -9.20
C HIS A 183 -22.14 -6.92 -10.11
N GLU A 184 -21.66 -5.72 -10.45
CA GLU A 184 -22.33 -4.83 -11.42
C GLU A 184 -22.46 -5.48 -12.80
N LEU A 185 -21.38 -6.10 -13.31
CA LEU A 185 -21.42 -6.81 -14.59
C LEU A 185 -22.41 -7.98 -14.57
N SER A 186 -22.53 -8.68 -13.44
CA SER A 186 -23.48 -9.80 -13.29
C SER A 186 -24.93 -9.31 -13.39
N GLN A 187 -25.26 -8.18 -12.76
CA GLN A 187 -26.58 -7.54 -12.90
C GLN A 187 -26.91 -7.22 -14.35
N PHE A 188 -25.99 -6.57 -15.08
CA PHE A 188 -26.18 -6.28 -16.51
C PHE A 188 -26.35 -7.54 -17.35
N THR A 189 -25.62 -8.61 -17.04
CA THR A 189 -25.81 -9.87 -17.77
C THR A 189 -27.17 -10.47 -17.49
N GLU A 190 -27.72 -10.37 -16.28
CA GLU A 190 -29.03 -10.89 -15.90
C GLU A 190 -30.18 -10.12 -16.57
N GLU A 191 -30.08 -8.79 -16.62
CA GLU A 191 -31.04 -7.88 -17.25
C GLU A 191 -31.13 -8.04 -18.77
N ILE A 192 -30.08 -8.56 -19.42
CA ILE A 192 -30.11 -8.88 -20.85
C ILE A 192 -31.11 -9.99 -21.13
N GLY A 193 -32.25 -9.59 -21.70
CA GLY A 193 -33.39 -10.43 -22.04
C GLY A 193 -34.63 -10.23 -21.15
N ALA A 194 -34.60 -9.31 -20.18
CA ALA A 194 -35.74 -9.05 -19.31
C ALA A 194 -36.81 -8.13 -19.95
N GLU A 195 -36.47 -7.22 -20.87
CA GLU A 195 -37.48 -6.41 -21.58
C GLU A 195 -37.05 -6.10 -23.03
N GLU A 196 -37.79 -6.62 -24.01
CA GLU A 196 -37.96 -6.00 -25.33
C GLU A 196 -38.93 -4.82 -25.22
N ASN A 197 -38.62 -3.82 -24.38
CA ASN A 197 -39.31 -2.55 -24.45
C ASN A 197 -38.42 -1.56 -25.21
N GLU A 198 -38.90 -1.26 -26.42
CA GLU A 198 -38.39 -0.21 -27.28
C GLU A 198 -38.24 1.11 -26.49
N GLY A 199 -37.05 1.69 -26.55
CA GLY A 199 -36.93 3.15 -26.53
C GLY A 199 -36.56 3.84 -25.22
N ASP A 200 -35.98 3.16 -24.24
CA ASP A 200 -35.31 3.89 -23.15
C ASP A 200 -33.81 3.99 -23.46
N GLU A 201 -33.43 5.12 -24.05
CA GLU A 201 -32.10 5.70 -23.83
C GLU A 201 -31.98 5.93 -22.32
N GLY A 202 -31.64 4.86 -21.59
CA GLY A 202 -31.56 4.85 -20.14
C GLY A 202 -30.82 6.10 -19.68
N ASP A 203 -31.56 6.90 -18.92
CA ASP A 203 -31.24 8.25 -18.45
C ASP A 203 -29.73 8.44 -18.24
N ASP A 204 -29.09 9.23 -19.13
CA ASP A 204 -27.69 9.66 -19.02
C ASP A 204 -27.42 10.45 -17.70
N ASN A 205 -28.45 10.69 -16.88
CA ASN A 205 -28.35 11.33 -15.57
C ASN A 205 -28.13 10.39 -14.37
N GLU A 206 -28.29 9.06 -14.51
CA GLU A 206 -27.96 8.13 -13.43
C GLU A 206 -26.48 7.71 -13.52
N VAL A 207 -25.73 7.89 -12.43
CA VAL A 207 -24.30 7.53 -12.38
C VAL A 207 -24.17 6.03 -12.63
N ASN A 208 -23.70 5.66 -13.83
CA ASN A 208 -23.48 4.28 -14.21
C ASN A 208 -22.46 3.62 -13.26
N SER A 209 -22.94 2.79 -12.33
CA SER A 209 -22.16 2.16 -11.26
C SER A 209 -20.89 1.47 -11.78
N ARG A 210 -20.98 0.78 -12.93
CA ARG A 210 -19.83 0.19 -13.65
C ARG A 210 -18.70 1.19 -13.87
N LEU A 211 -19.02 2.42 -14.27
CA LEU A 211 -18.02 3.45 -14.54
C LEU A 211 -17.33 3.92 -13.25
N VAL A 212 -18.03 3.88 -12.11
CA VAL A 212 -17.44 4.16 -10.79
C VAL A 212 -16.41 3.09 -10.44
N SER A 213 -16.77 1.81 -10.52
CA SER A 213 -15.85 0.70 -10.24
C SER A 213 -14.64 0.68 -11.19
N ILE A 214 -14.85 1.00 -12.46
CA ILE A 214 -13.76 1.21 -13.44
C ILE A 214 -12.82 2.33 -12.99
N GLY A 215 -13.37 3.47 -12.58
CA GLY A 215 -12.60 4.62 -12.09
C GLY A 215 -11.79 4.29 -10.84
N GLN A 216 -12.35 3.49 -9.92
CA GLN A 216 -11.62 3.01 -8.74
C GLN A 216 -10.46 2.10 -9.12
N ILE A 217 -10.68 1.09 -9.99
CA ILE A 217 -9.62 0.20 -10.47
C ILE A 217 -8.49 1.00 -11.13
N TRP A 218 -8.83 2.03 -11.93
CA TRP A 218 -7.83 2.92 -12.52
C TRP A 218 -7.00 3.66 -11.46
N SER A 219 -7.67 4.27 -10.49
CA SER A 219 -7.03 4.99 -9.39
C SER A 219 -6.09 4.09 -8.60
N HIS A 220 -6.49 2.84 -8.36
CA HIS A 220 -5.68 1.85 -7.64
C HIS A 220 -4.50 1.36 -8.48
N CYS A 221 -4.67 1.15 -9.79
CA CYS A 221 -3.55 0.87 -10.71
C CYS A 221 -2.52 2.00 -10.73
N ASP A 222 -2.98 3.25 -10.80
CA ASP A 222 -2.12 4.43 -10.78
C ASP A 222 -1.39 4.58 -9.43
N SER A 223 -2.08 4.25 -8.33
CA SER A 223 -1.52 4.25 -6.98
C SER A 223 -0.42 3.19 -6.82
N ILE A 224 -0.63 1.95 -7.29
CA ILE A 224 0.42 0.92 -7.32
C ILE A 224 1.60 1.39 -8.16
N GLY A 225 1.36 1.95 -9.36
CA GLY A 225 2.41 2.48 -10.21
C GLY A 225 3.22 3.60 -9.55
N LYS A 226 2.55 4.47 -8.78
CA LYS A 226 3.18 5.54 -8.00
C LYS A 226 4.00 4.99 -6.83
N ILE A 227 3.50 3.98 -6.11
CA ILE A 227 4.25 3.35 -5.02
C ILE A 227 5.53 2.73 -5.59
N ILE A 228 5.44 1.96 -6.67
CA ILE A 228 6.61 1.35 -7.33
C ILE A 228 7.63 2.41 -7.75
N SER A 229 7.19 3.55 -8.31
CA SER A 229 8.11 4.60 -8.75
C SER A 229 8.78 5.36 -7.60
N LEU A 230 8.12 5.46 -6.45
CA LEU A 230 8.69 6.03 -5.23
C LEU A 230 9.75 5.13 -4.60
N GLY A 231 9.53 3.81 -4.66
CA GLY A 231 10.33 2.82 -3.95
C GLY A 231 10.26 2.98 -2.42
N SER A 232 11.04 2.17 -1.71
CA SER A 232 10.99 2.10 -0.24
C SER A 232 11.35 3.43 0.43
N LEU A 233 12.32 4.17 -0.10
CA LEU A 233 12.71 5.49 0.41
C LEU A 233 11.65 6.56 0.17
N GLY A 234 11.02 6.56 -1.00
CA GLY A 234 9.94 7.50 -1.29
C GLY A 234 8.72 7.25 -0.40
N VAL A 235 8.37 5.98 -0.15
CA VAL A 235 7.32 5.60 0.80
C VAL A 235 7.69 6.03 2.23
N LEU A 236 8.92 5.77 2.67
CA LEU A 236 9.41 6.27 3.97
C LEU A 236 9.28 7.79 4.08
N GLY A 237 9.71 8.53 3.05
CA GLY A 237 9.63 9.98 3.02
C GLY A 237 8.19 10.50 3.18
N GLN A 238 7.21 9.86 2.55
CA GLN A 238 5.80 10.19 2.73
C GLN A 238 5.30 9.90 4.15
N LYS A 239 5.68 8.76 4.72
CA LYS A 239 5.30 8.40 6.10
C LYS A 239 5.92 9.36 7.12
N LEU A 240 7.20 9.71 6.97
CA LEU A 240 7.87 10.71 7.79
C LEU A 240 7.21 12.09 7.67
N LYS A 241 6.82 12.51 6.46
CA LYS A 241 6.09 13.77 6.25
C LYS A 241 4.74 13.77 6.97
N ARG A 242 3.98 12.67 6.91
CA ARG A 242 2.70 12.53 7.62
C ARG A 242 2.92 12.62 9.14
N SER A 243 3.96 11.96 9.64
CA SER A 243 4.30 12.01 11.06
C SER A 243 4.79 13.37 11.54
N ILE A 244 5.44 14.16 10.68
CA ILE A 244 5.75 15.56 10.98
C ILE A 244 4.45 16.36 11.12
N GLY A 245 3.44 16.10 10.27
CA GLY A 245 2.12 16.70 10.41
C GLY A 245 1.51 16.45 11.79
N PHE A 246 1.51 15.20 12.27
CA PHE A 246 1.01 14.89 13.62
C PHE A 246 1.77 15.59 14.74
N ILE A 247 3.08 15.79 14.60
CA ILE A 247 3.85 16.59 15.57
C ILE A 247 3.43 18.05 15.49
N ASP A 248 3.25 18.60 14.28
CA ASP A 248 2.85 19.99 14.08
C ASP A 248 1.49 20.27 14.71
N ASP A 249 0.51 19.40 14.46
CA ASP A 249 -0.85 19.52 14.98
C ASP A 249 -0.83 19.55 16.52
N GLY A 250 -0.14 18.61 17.18
CA GLY A 250 -0.05 18.59 18.64
C GLY A 250 0.85 19.66 19.24
N LEU A 251 1.81 20.21 18.48
CA LEU A 251 2.73 21.24 18.96
C LEU A 251 2.09 22.62 18.97
N GLU A 252 1.16 22.91 18.06
CA GLU A 252 0.47 24.21 18.00
C GLU A 252 -0.27 24.47 19.32
N ASP A 253 -1.13 23.54 19.73
CA ASP A 253 -1.88 23.63 20.99
C ASP A 253 -0.95 23.60 22.21
N PHE A 254 0.06 22.72 22.19
CA PHE A 254 0.98 22.57 23.32
C PHE A 254 1.91 23.77 23.51
N GLU A 255 2.26 24.51 22.46
CA GLU A 255 3.13 25.69 22.57
C GLU A 255 2.44 26.89 23.23
N GLU A 256 1.12 27.01 23.07
CA GLU A 256 0.31 27.99 23.79
C GLU A 256 0.18 27.60 25.26
N TRP A 257 -0.30 26.37 25.51
CA TRP A 257 -0.44 25.83 26.87
C TRP A 257 0.88 25.83 27.66
N ALA A 258 2.01 25.55 27.02
CA ALA A 258 3.31 25.54 27.69
C ALA A 258 3.75 26.91 28.24
N LYS A 259 3.21 28.02 27.73
CA LYS A 259 3.53 29.37 28.22
C LYS A 259 2.69 29.72 29.44
N ASP A 260 1.43 29.31 29.44
CA ASP A 260 0.49 29.54 30.52
C ASP A 260 -0.35 28.28 30.79
N PRO A 261 0.14 27.35 31.61
CA PRO A 261 -0.60 26.13 31.94
C PRO A 261 -1.90 26.36 32.72
N GLN A 262 -2.12 27.56 33.27
CA GLN A 262 -3.33 27.92 34.02
C GLN A 262 -4.43 28.49 33.12
N ASP A 263 -4.04 29.08 31.98
CA ASP A 263 -4.97 29.57 30.96
C ASP A 263 -5.57 28.39 30.19
N LEU A 264 -6.49 27.71 30.86
CA LEU A 264 -7.47 26.84 30.23
C LEU A 264 -8.43 27.77 29.47
N GLY A 265 -7.99 28.31 28.34
CA GLY A 265 -8.79 29.24 27.53
C GLY A 265 -10.23 28.77 27.37
N ASP A 266 -11.16 29.73 27.30
CA ASP A 266 -12.62 29.57 27.21
C ASP A 266 -13.03 28.16 26.78
N ASP A 267 -13.58 27.40 27.75
CA ASP A 267 -13.91 25.99 27.66
C ASP A 267 -14.04 25.48 26.21
N PRO A 268 -13.09 24.65 25.72
CA PRO A 268 -13.10 24.16 24.34
C PRO A 268 -14.33 23.30 24.00
N PHE A 269 -15.15 22.95 24.99
CA PHE A 269 -16.40 22.21 24.85
C PHE A 269 -17.67 23.02 25.16
N GLY A 270 -17.57 24.29 25.57
CA GLY A 270 -18.71 25.19 25.76
C GLY A 270 -19.72 24.75 26.84
N PHE A 271 -19.27 24.02 27.86
CA PHE A 271 -19.99 23.72 29.10
C PHE A 271 -19.72 24.74 30.20
N GLY A 272 -19.35 25.99 29.86
CA GLY A 272 -19.42 27.09 30.80
C GLY A 272 -20.87 27.26 31.26
N ASP A 273 -21.17 26.78 32.46
CA ASP A 273 -22.45 26.98 33.13
C ASP A 273 -22.73 28.48 33.23
N ASP A 274 -23.78 28.92 32.55
CA ASP A 274 -24.53 30.13 32.89
C ASP A 274 -25.21 29.90 34.26
N GLU A 275 -24.44 29.84 35.34
CA GLU A 275 -24.97 30.00 36.70
C GLU A 275 -24.53 31.37 37.23
N GLU A 276 -25.34 32.37 36.87
CA GLU A 276 -25.47 33.61 37.64
C GLU A 276 -25.80 33.25 39.09
N GLU A 277 -24.90 33.47 40.05
CA GLU A 277 -25.30 33.72 41.44
C GLU A 277 -24.21 34.47 42.25
N GLU A 278 -24.51 35.76 42.45
CA GLU A 278 -24.36 36.61 43.64
C GLU A 278 -22.98 36.90 44.28
N GLU A 279 -22.77 38.21 44.43
CA GLU A 279 -21.70 38.91 45.15
C GLU A 279 -21.55 38.42 46.61
N ASP A 280 -20.34 38.00 46.99
CA ASP A 280 -19.86 38.21 48.35
C ASP A 280 -18.35 38.55 48.32
N GLU A 281 -18.05 39.82 48.62
CA GLU A 281 -16.70 40.32 48.85
C GLU A 281 -16.14 39.69 50.14
N ASN A 282 -15.14 38.81 50.04
CA ASN A 282 -14.04 38.69 51.00
C ASN A 282 -12.89 37.81 50.47
N GLU A 283 -11.71 38.44 50.41
CA GLU A 283 -10.37 37.90 50.72
C GLU A 283 -9.73 36.83 49.80
N GLU A 284 -8.60 37.25 49.22
CA GLU A 284 -7.49 36.45 48.66
C GLU A 284 -7.76 35.70 47.34
N ASP A 285 -7.74 36.51 46.28
CA ASP A 285 -7.47 36.14 44.89
C ASP A 285 -6.06 35.52 44.74
N ASP A 286 -6.00 34.19 44.77
CA ASP A 286 -4.93 33.35 44.20
C ASP A 286 -5.60 32.14 43.54
N GLY A 287 -6.52 32.43 42.60
CA GLY A 287 -7.30 31.46 41.86
C GLY A 287 -6.46 30.65 40.87
N ALA A 288 -5.66 29.71 41.36
CA ALA A 288 -5.11 28.63 40.54
C ALA A 288 -6.22 27.57 40.34
N PRO A 289 -6.74 27.35 39.13
CA PRO A 289 -7.83 26.39 38.89
C PRO A 289 -7.45 24.92 39.16
N SER A 290 -6.18 24.65 39.49
CA SER A 290 -5.60 23.31 39.67
C SER A 290 -5.09 23.01 41.09
N GLY A 291 -5.20 23.92 42.06
CA GLY A 291 -4.63 23.73 43.40
C GLY A 291 -3.10 23.63 43.45
N LEU A 292 -2.42 23.96 42.35
CA LEU A 292 -0.97 24.04 42.23
C LEU A 292 -0.46 25.41 42.71
N SER A 293 0.70 25.42 43.36
CA SER A 293 1.38 26.67 43.71
C SER A 293 2.01 27.34 42.47
N ALA A 294 2.19 28.67 42.53
CA ALA A 294 2.88 29.41 41.46
C ALA A 294 4.26 28.81 41.10
N SER A 295 5.00 28.31 42.10
CA SER A 295 6.30 27.67 41.87
C SER A 295 6.19 26.34 41.12
N GLU A 296 5.10 25.58 41.28
CA GLU A 296 4.89 24.32 40.55
C GLU A 296 4.51 24.58 39.10
N LEU A 297 3.74 25.64 38.87
CA LEU A 297 3.35 26.10 37.54
C LEU A 297 4.53 26.67 36.74
N ASP A 298 5.42 27.42 37.40
CA ASP A 298 6.68 27.88 36.80
C ASP A 298 7.53 26.68 36.33
N ILE A 299 7.66 25.65 37.17
CA ILE A 299 8.39 24.42 36.83
C ILE A 299 7.74 23.70 35.64
N LEU A 300 6.41 23.63 35.62
CA LEU A 300 5.65 22.99 34.54
C LEU A 300 5.79 23.75 33.22
N SER A 301 5.73 25.08 33.27
CA SER A 301 5.92 25.99 32.13
C SER A 301 7.33 25.88 31.57
N GLU A 302 8.36 25.91 32.44
CA GLU A 302 9.77 25.77 32.04
C GLU A 302 10.03 24.42 31.36
N TYR A 303 9.54 23.32 31.97
CA TYR A 303 9.65 21.97 31.43
C TYR A 303 8.97 21.86 30.06
N SER A 304 7.74 22.34 29.95
CA SER A 304 6.93 22.24 28.73
C SER A 304 7.51 23.08 27.61
N THR A 305 7.96 24.30 27.92
CA THR A 305 8.66 25.18 26.98
C THR A 305 9.96 24.55 26.48
N ALA A 306 10.73 23.90 27.35
CA ALA A 306 11.91 23.15 26.93
C ALA A 306 11.56 22.00 25.97
N TRP A 307 10.45 21.30 26.20
CA TRP A 307 9.97 20.22 25.33
C TRP A 307 9.40 20.71 24.00
N VAL A 308 8.74 21.87 23.96
CA VAL A 308 8.37 22.55 22.71
C VAL A 308 9.60 22.73 21.81
N GLN A 309 10.73 23.20 22.36
CA GLN A 309 11.97 23.33 21.60
C GLN A 309 12.52 21.98 21.13
N LYS A 310 12.47 20.95 21.98
CA LYS A 310 12.86 19.59 21.59
C LYS A 310 11.97 19.01 20.49
N PHE A 311 10.66 19.22 20.52
CA PHE A 311 9.72 18.78 19.48
C PHE A 311 10.01 19.46 18.13
N LYS A 312 10.32 20.77 18.14
CA LYS A 312 10.81 21.49 16.95
C LYS A 312 12.10 20.86 16.40
N LEU A 313 13.01 20.42 17.27
CA LEU A 313 14.21 19.69 16.86
C LEU A 313 13.90 18.29 16.32
N ILE A 314 12.92 17.56 16.88
CA ILE A 314 12.48 16.26 16.34
C ILE A 314 11.91 16.43 14.92
N LYS A 315 11.06 17.44 14.70
CA LYS A 315 10.58 17.79 13.36
C LYS A 315 11.74 18.02 12.38
N LEU A 316 12.75 18.80 12.81
CA LEU A 316 13.94 19.06 12.02
C LEU A 316 14.74 17.77 11.74
N LEU A 317 14.85 16.87 12.72
CA LEU A 317 15.49 15.56 12.57
C LEU A 317 14.80 14.75 11.49
N LEU A 318 13.48 14.55 11.60
CA LEU A 318 12.70 13.75 10.64
C LEU A 318 12.79 14.34 9.23
N THR A 319 12.72 15.67 9.11
CA THR A 319 12.91 16.36 7.83
C THR A 319 14.31 16.11 7.26
N SER A 320 15.34 16.16 8.10
CA SER A 320 16.73 15.98 7.66
C SER A 320 17.03 14.54 7.25
N ILE A 321 16.42 13.56 7.91
CA ILE A 321 16.50 12.14 7.54
C ILE A 321 16.07 11.95 6.08
N THR A 322 14.92 12.50 5.67
CA THR A 322 14.40 12.33 4.30
C THR A 322 15.38 12.79 3.21
N ARG A 323 16.22 13.79 3.51
CA ARG A 323 17.22 14.36 2.59
C ARG A 323 18.58 13.66 2.64
N SER A 324 18.85 12.93 3.72
CA SER A 324 20.19 12.42 4.02
C SER A 324 20.37 10.95 3.63
N LEU A 325 19.29 10.18 3.45
CA LEU A 325 19.39 8.77 3.09
C LEU A 325 19.88 8.58 1.64
N PRO A 326 20.89 7.71 1.40
CA PRO A 326 21.30 7.33 0.05
C PRO A 326 20.21 6.53 -0.67
N GLU A 327 20.14 6.61 -2.01
CA GLU A 327 19.16 5.85 -2.82
C GLU A 327 19.24 4.33 -2.63
N LEU A 328 20.45 3.79 -2.37
CA LEU A 328 20.71 2.36 -2.16
C LEU A 328 20.54 1.91 -0.70
N THR A 329 19.72 2.61 0.10
CA THR A 329 19.43 2.20 1.48
C THR A 329 18.65 0.89 1.50
N SER A 330 19.07 -0.08 2.32
CA SER A 330 18.40 -1.39 2.41
C SER A 330 17.00 -1.28 3.01
N GLY A 331 16.10 -2.19 2.61
CA GLY A 331 14.75 -2.28 3.15
C GLY A 331 14.73 -2.40 4.69
N GLU A 332 15.55 -3.27 5.26
CA GLU A 332 15.68 -3.41 6.72
C GLU A 332 16.01 -2.08 7.43
N THR A 333 16.89 -1.26 6.83
CA THR A 333 17.22 0.05 7.41
C THR A 333 16.04 1.01 7.30
N VAL A 334 15.32 1.00 6.18
CA VAL A 334 14.11 1.78 5.98
C VAL A 334 13.06 1.44 7.04
N ASP A 335 12.80 0.16 7.28
CA ASP A 335 11.81 -0.31 8.26
C ASP A 335 12.24 0.02 9.70
N LYS A 336 13.54 -0.09 10.00
CA LYS A 336 14.10 0.28 11.30
C LYS A 336 13.95 1.77 11.59
N ILE A 337 14.22 2.63 10.61
CA ILE A 337 14.02 4.07 10.73
C ILE A 337 12.54 4.37 10.97
N TYR A 338 11.65 3.80 10.16
CA TYR A 338 10.21 4.01 10.30
C TYR A 338 9.68 3.55 11.67
N SER A 339 9.99 2.32 12.08
CA SER A 339 9.52 1.77 13.35
C SER A 339 10.05 2.56 14.56
N THR A 340 11.30 3.06 14.49
CA THR A 340 11.88 3.91 15.53
C THR A 340 11.19 5.27 15.57
N GLN A 341 10.99 5.90 14.41
CA GLN A 341 10.32 7.19 14.32
C GLN A 341 8.87 7.12 14.79
N ARG A 342 8.11 6.07 14.45
CA ARG A 342 6.74 5.91 14.98
C ARG A 342 6.71 5.87 16.51
N LYS A 343 7.66 5.18 17.13
CA LYS A 343 7.78 5.15 18.60
C LYS A 343 8.08 6.53 19.15
N VAL A 344 8.98 7.30 18.52
CA VAL A 344 9.25 8.68 18.91
C VAL A 344 7.97 9.51 18.87
N VAL A 345 7.24 9.49 17.76
CA VAL A 345 6.01 10.29 17.59
C VAL A 345 4.91 9.88 18.57
N ALA A 346 4.71 8.58 18.80
CA ALA A 346 3.77 8.11 19.80
C ALA A 346 4.12 8.57 21.23
N ASN A 347 5.42 8.66 21.56
CA ASN A 347 5.84 9.19 22.87
C ASN A 347 5.76 10.71 22.94
N VAL A 348 5.87 11.43 21.82
CA VAL A 348 5.64 12.89 21.78
C VAL A 348 4.18 13.17 22.15
N ASP A 349 3.24 12.53 21.45
CA ASP A 349 1.80 12.63 21.71
C ASP A 349 1.46 12.24 23.17
N LYS A 350 1.97 11.09 23.63
CA LYS A 350 1.79 10.66 25.01
C LYS A 350 2.38 11.64 26.03
N LEU A 351 3.56 12.22 25.77
CA LEU A 351 4.17 13.17 26.69
C LEU A 351 3.36 14.46 26.79
N ILE A 352 2.86 14.97 25.65
CA ILE A 352 1.97 16.13 25.61
C ILE A 352 0.74 15.83 26.46
N ALA A 353 0.02 14.75 26.16
CA ALA A 353 -1.19 14.36 26.90
C ALA A 353 -0.93 14.17 28.40
N GLU A 354 0.13 13.47 28.79
CA GLU A 354 0.44 13.25 30.20
C GLU A 354 0.65 14.57 30.94
N VAL A 355 1.46 15.46 30.38
CA VAL A 355 1.81 16.75 31.01
C VAL A 355 0.60 17.68 31.07
N THR A 356 -0.22 17.73 30.03
CA THR A 356 -1.39 18.62 29.98
C THR A 356 -2.54 18.13 30.86
N PHE A 357 -2.82 16.81 30.89
CA PHE A 357 -3.96 16.28 31.65
C PHE A 357 -3.65 16.10 33.14
N THR A 358 -2.44 15.69 33.49
CA THR A 358 -2.08 15.45 34.90
C THR A 358 -1.58 16.71 35.59
N MET A 359 -1.15 17.72 34.82
CA MET A 359 -0.49 18.93 35.29
C MET A 359 0.72 18.63 36.21
N GLU A 360 1.35 17.46 36.06
CA GLU A 360 2.53 17.07 36.83
C GLU A 360 3.65 16.46 35.97
N ILE A 361 4.88 16.57 36.46
CA ILE A 361 6.05 15.92 35.84
C ILE A 361 6.32 14.59 36.56
N GLY A 362 5.38 13.66 36.39
CA GLY A 362 5.43 12.33 36.96
C GLY A 362 6.48 11.41 36.30
N ASP A 363 6.53 10.17 36.77
CA ASP A 363 7.44 9.17 36.21
C ASP A 363 7.06 8.78 34.77
N SER A 364 5.77 8.80 34.41
CA SER A 364 5.29 8.61 33.03
C SER A 364 5.88 9.66 32.06
N CYS A 365 5.92 10.93 32.47
CA CYS A 365 6.55 12.02 31.69
C CYS A 365 8.04 11.73 31.46
N LYS A 366 8.77 11.33 32.50
CA LYS A 366 10.20 11.00 32.41
C LYS A 366 10.46 9.76 31.55
N GLU A 367 9.60 8.75 31.60
CA GLU A 367 9.71 7.57 30.75
C GLU A 367 9.51 7.91 29.26
N CYS A 368 8.50 8.74 28.95
CA CYS A 368 8.25 9.22 27.59
C CYS A 368 9.43 10.06 27.08
N ALA A 369 9.89 11.02 27.88
CA ALA A 369 11.07 11.84 27.63
C ALA A 369 12.30 11.00 27.27
N ASN A 370 12.64 10.04 28.14
CA ASN A 370 13.78 9.14 27.93
C ASN A 370 13.62 8.27 26.67
N SER A 371 12.39 7.84 26.37
CA SER A 371 12.09 7.03 25.18
C SER A 371 12.24 7.83 23.89
N ILE A 372 11.81 9.09 23.89
CA ILE A 372 12.01 10.04 22.79
C ILE A 372 13.51 10.25 22.55
N GLU A 373 14.28 10.56 23.60
CA GLU A 373 15.71 10.83 23.51
C GLU A 373 16.50 9.63 22.97
N LYS A 374 16.22 8.43 23.51
CA LYS A 374 16.80 7.17 23.01
C LYS A 374 16.41 6.91 21.56
N GLY A 375 15.14 7.11 21.21
CA GLY A 375 14.65 6.94 19.84
C GLY A 375 15.36 7.88 18.85
N CYS A 376 15.51 9.14 19.20
CA CYS A 376 16.22 10.11 18.35
C CYS A 376 17.71 9.77 18.20
N THR A 377 18.37 9.31 19.26
CA THR A 377 19.76 8.83 19.21
C THR A 377 19.90 7.65 18.25
N VAL A 378 18.96 6.70 18.31
CA VAL A 378 18.93 5.55 17.37
C VAL A 378 18.76 6.05 15.93
N LEU A 379 17.83 6.97 15.67
CA LEU A 379 17.63 7.53 14.33
C LEU A 379 18.89 8.19 13.78
N VAL A 380 19.56 9.03 14.58
CA VAL A 380 20.83 9.67 14.18
C VAL A 380 21.91 8.62 13.89
N LYS A 381 22.02 7.59 14.73
CA LYS A 381 22.97 6.49 14.53
C LYS A 381 22.71 5.74 13.22
N GLU A 382 21.46 5.47 12.86
CA GLU A 382 21.12 4.84 11.58
C GLU A 382 21.53 5.72 10.39
N VAL A 383 21.24 7.03 10.45
CA VAL A 383 21.66 7.99 9.40
C VAL A 383 23.18 8.02 9.24
N ARG A 384 23.93 8.04 10.35
CA ARG A 384 25.40 7.96 10.31
C ARG A 384 25.87 6.65 9.70
N GLN A 385 25.22 5.54 10.05
CA GLN A 385 25.58 4.22 9.58
C GLN A 385 25.41 4.05 8.06
N VAL A 386 24.32 4.56 7.48
CA VAL A 386 24.11 4.51 6.03
C VAL A 386 25.00 5.49 5.26
N ASN A 387 25.42 6.58 5.90
CA ASN A 387 26.29 7.61 5.31
C ASN A 387 27.76 7.52 5.72
N LYS A 388 28.25 6.35 6.17
CA LYS A 388 29.66 6.16 6.60
C LYS A 388 30.73 6.68 5.63
N LYS A 389 30.40 6.75 4.33
CA LYS A 389 31.31 7.19 3.26
C LYS A 389 31.15 8.69 2.90
N SER A 390 30.21 9.41 3.51
CA SER A 390 29.86 10.79 3.15
C SER A 390 29.72 11.66 4.39
N GLU A 391 30.85 12.14 4.90
CA GLU A 391 30.91 12.99 6.10
C GLU A 391 30.01 14.24 5.98
N SER A 392 29.95 14.88 4.81
CA SER A 392 29.09 16.04 4.55
C SER A 392 27.60 15.80 4.81
N LYS A 393 27.13 14.55 4.68
CA LYS A 393 25.72 14.19 4.90
C LYS A 393 25.38 13.93 6.36
N VAL A 394 26.37 13.91 7.26
CA VAL A 394 26.19 13.60 8.69
C VAL A 394 26.67 14.72 9.61
N LYS A 395 27.34 15.76 9.10
CA LYS A 395 27.77 16.92 9.91
C LYS A 395 26.64 17.60 10.67
N TRP A 396 25.44 17.64 10.07
CA TRP A 396 24.28 18.21 10.73
C TRP A 396 23.84 17.38 11.96
N CYS A 397 24.15 16.09 12.01
CA CYS A 397 23.84 15.23 13.14
C CYS A 397 24.56 15.71 14.41
N ASP A 398 25.85 16.07 14.31
CA ASP A 398 26.61 16.57 15.46
C ASP A 398 26.01 17.89 15.99
N ALA A 399 25.68 18.81 15.08
CA ALA A 399 25.05 20.08 15.43
C ALA A 399 23.64 19.89 16.02
N TRP A 400 22.89 18.91 15.51
CA TRP A 400 21.56 18.57 16.01
C TRP A 400 21.63 17.95 17.40
N GLU A 401 22.50 16.96 17.61
CA GLU A 401 22.67 16.29 18.92
C GLU A 401 23.15 17.29 19.97
N ALA A 402 24.09 18.16 19.63
CA ALA A 402 24.57 19.21 20.54
C ALA A 402 23.43 20.11 21.02
N LYS A 403 22.49 20.48 20.14
CA LYS A 403 21.31 21.30 20.50
C LYS A 403 20.26 20.50 21.25
N PHE A 404 20.01 19.26 20.85
CA PHE A 404 18.94 18.44 21.41
C PHE A 404 19.25 17.95 22.83
N PHE A 405 20.52 17.64 23.11
CA PHE A 405 20.99 17.22 24.43
C PHE A 405 21.60 18.36 25.25
N GLN A 406 21.58 19.59 24.72
CA GLN A 406 21.89 20.74 25.55
C GLN A 406 20.86 20.76 26.68
N LYS A 407 21.31 20.70 27.93
CA LYS A 407 20.42 20.99 29.05
C LYS A 407 19.91 22.41 28.83
N SER A 408 18.59 22.58 28.68
CA SER A 408 17.97 23.88 28.92
C SER A 408 18.42 24.29 30.31
N THR A 409 19.32 25.27 30.36
CA THR A 409 19.83 25.81 31.62
C THR A 409 18.74 26.67 32.21
N ALA A 410 17.89 26.03 33.03
CA ALA A 410 17.02 26.60 34.05
C ALA A 410 16.07 27.74 33.62
#